data_AF-A0A3N0FRJ6-F1
#
_entry.id   AF-A0A3N0FRJ6-F1
#
_cell.length_a   1.000
_cell.length_b   1.000
_cell.length_c   1.000
_cell.angle_alpha   90.00
_cell.angle_beta   90.00
_cell.angle_gamma   90.00
#
_symmetry.space_group_name_H-M   'P 1'
#
loop_
_entity.id
_entity.type
_entity.pdbx_description
1 polymer ?
#
loop_
_entity_poly.entity_id
_entity_poly.type
_entity_poly.pdbx_seq_one_letter_code
_entity_poly.pdbx_strand_id
1 'polypeptide(L)'
;MSVDKSKSFEFIKEYINNKMEGDIAWVGDTLPFIECEQLALSLSTNFRADPVHHNTYKVVFLFSENIFDYGNSWRLVLDESIRLLNNDGFLIIRSIDSNFGTLFDLKSQLFRNKNIDVILTKQSKFLDGVVISVFKIIKRNIINYNDKSWSIGILSNGKKEDVVLNLIESINKANHQNLPIEFIIAGPEIVDKRVDGVVIKYVNTAIKDDLPRISEKKNNIINAAEMANIAIFHDRYIVNDDFFDGFDNFGYNFDFLTIKQFYENGREFPAYLAFEHREKKWQRPLNIVNHDLALPGSFINGGLIVTKKNIFINPLFNSLLLHNEAEDVELAFHLSESGIVARFNGFSSSKTIGIPLDYTSTFVDTTSSSFNGRGISGRKSRVLFYVAYSIWRKLPNSIKDKLKRRIGLYEKIKNFIHHR
;
A
#
# COMPACT_ATOMS: atom_id res chain seq x y z
N MET A 1 -26.71 16.93 -18.82
CA MET A 1 -25.61 17.87 -18.51
C MET A 1 -24.33 17.30 -19.10
N SER A 2 -24.07 17.56 -20.38
CA SER A 2 -22.77 17.27 -21.00
C SER A 2 -21.80 18.35 -20.51
N VAL A 3 -20.97 18.01 -19.52
CA VAL A 3 -19.79 18.81 -19.20
C VAL A 3 -19.05 19.13 -20.50
N ASP A 4 -18.46 20.31 -20.57
CA ASP A 4 -17.63 20.82 -21.65
C ASP A 4 -16.38 19.93 -21.82
N LYS A 5 -16.59 18.69 -22.27
CA LYS A 5 -15.55 17.68 -22.51
C LYS A 5 -14.47 18.24 -23.43
N SER A 6 -14.85 19.15 -24.33
CA SER A 6 -13.94 19.98 -25.11
C SER A 6 -12.97 20.76 -24.21
N LYS A 7 -13.43 21.58 -23.26
CA LYS A 7 -12.51 22.35 -22.39
C LYS A 7 -11.62 21.46 -21.52
N SER A 8 -12.13 20.37 -20.97
CA SER A 8 -11.30 19.46 -20.17
C SER A 8 -10.25 18.76 -21.03
N PHE A 9 -10.60 18.32 -22.25
CA PHE A 9 -9.66 17.75 -23.21
C PHE A 9 -8.61 18.78 -23.65
N GLU A 10 -9.04 19.98 -24.02
CA GLU A 10 -8.15 21.09 -24.39
C GLU A 10 -7.17 21.45 -23.28
N PHE A 11 -7.57 21.29 -22.01
CA PHE A 11 -6.71 21.54 -20.86
C PHE A 11 -5.57 20.51 -20.75
N ILE A 12 -5.83 19.24 -21.08
CA ILE A 12 -4.89 18.12 -20.92
C ILE A 12 -4.21 17.67 -22.23
N LYS A 13 -4.63 18.19 -23.40
CA LYS A 13 -4.16 17.73 -24.71
C LYS A 13 -2.64 17.76 -24.89
N GLU A 14 -1.96 18.70 -24.24
CA GLU A 14 -0.50 18.82 -24.32
C GLU A 14 0.23 17.63 -23.68
N TYR A 15 -0.43 16.91 -22.77
CA TYR A 15 0.08 15.71 -22.10
C TYR A 15 -0.33 14.40 -22.81
N ILE A 16 -1.00 14.49 -23.96
CA ILE A 16 -1.54 13.36 -24.75
C ILE A 16 -0.77 13.16 -26.06
N ASN A 17 0.33 13.89 -26.30
CA ASN A 17 1.02 13.90 -27.58
C ASN A 17 1.44 12.49 -28.08
N ASN A 18 1.18 12.19 -29.36
CA ASN A 18 1.44 10.89 -30.03
C ASN A 18 2.91 10.42 -29.94
N LYS A 19 3.85 11.28 -29.55
CA LYS A 19 5.25 10.89 -29.25
C LYS A 19 5.42 10.21 -27.88
N MET A 20 4.34 10.02 -27.11
CA MET A 20 4.31 9.37 -25.80
C MET A 20 3.50 8.06 -25.81
N GLU A 21 3.23 7.47 -26.97
CA GLU A 21 2.57 6.16 -27.07
C GLU A 21 3.36 5.11 -26.26
N GLY A 22 2.69 4.41 -25.34
CA GLY A 22 3.29 3.46 -24.39
C GLY A 22 3.83 4.06 -23.09
N ASP A 23 3.95 5.39 -22.99
CA ASP A 23 4.44 6.10 -21.80
C ASP A 23 3.29 6.67 -20.92
N ILE A 24 2.04 6.35 -21.25
CA ILE A 24 0.85 6.88 -20.58
C ILE A 24 0.07 5.73 -19.91
N ALA A 25 -0.26 5.91 -18.63
CA ALA A 25 -1.21 5.06 -17.91
C ALA A 25 -2.51 5.82 -17.59
N TRP A 26 -3.63 5.10 -17.67
CA TRP A 26 -4.96 5.56 -17.31
C TRP A 26 -5.50 4.73 -16.16
N VAL A 27 -5.58 5.35 -14.98
CA VAL A 27 -6.11 4.72 -13.77
C VAL A 27 -7.63 4.85 -13.77
N GLY A 28 -8.32 3.71 -13.87
CA GLY A 28 -9.78 3.66 -13.89
C GLY A 28 -10.36 2.45 -14.60
N ASP A 29 -11.65 2.20 -14.38
CA ASP A 29 -12.42 1.15 -15.05
C ASP A 29 -13.14 1.63 -16.33
N THR A 30 -13.14 2.94 -16.60
CA THR A 30 -13.68 3.52 -17.83
C THR A 30 -12.66 3.52 -18.95
N LEU A 31 -13.13 3.22 -20.18
CA LEU A 31 -12.29 3.19 -21.36
C LEU A 31 -11.63 4.55 -21.57
N PRO A 32 -10.30 4.61 -21.74
CA PRO A 32 -9.62 5.85 -22.07
C PRO A 32 -10.07 6.34 -23.45
N PHE A 33 -10.17 7.66 -23.61
CA PHE A 33 -10.40 8.30 -24.90
C PHE A 33 -9.10 8.56 -25.67
N ILE A 34 -7.98 8.10 -25.13
CA ILE A 34 -6.62 8.16 -25.69
C ILE A 34 -6.05 6.75 -25.75
N GLU A 35 -5.07 6.54 -26.62
CA GLU A 35 -4.31 5.29 -26.65
C GLU A 35 -3.31 5.27 -25.48
N CYS A 36 -3.55 4.39 -24.51
CA CYS A 36 -2.75 4.26 -23.30
C CYS A 36 -2.99 2.92 -22.61
N GLU A 37 -2.15 2.59 -21.63
CA GLU A 37 -2.34 1.41 -20.78
C GLU A 37 -3.41 1.69 -19.73
N GLN A 38 -4.50 0.91 -19.72
CA GLN A 38 -5.58 1.07 -18.75
C GLN A 38 -5.35 0.19 -17.52
N LEU A 39 -5.27 0.80 -16.34
CA LEU A 39 -5.07 0.12 -15.07
C LEU A 39 -6.30 0.25 -14.18
N ALA A 40 -7.07 -0.83 -14.07
CA ALA A 40 -8.26 -0.90 -13.22
C ALA A 40 -7.90 -1.28 -11.78
N LEU A 41 -7.22 -0.39 -11.04
CA LEU A 41 -6.70 -0.65 -9.70
C LEU A 41 -7.77 -1.13 -8.69
N SER A 42 -9.03 -0.74 -8.87
CA SER A 42 -10.16 -1.19 -8.03
C SER A 42 -10.45 -2.70 -8.14
N LEU A 43 -9.86 -3.39 -9.11
CA LEU A 43 -9.96 -4.83 -9.25
C LEU A 43 -8.85 -5.56 -8.48
N SER A 44 -7.75 -4.89 -8.16
CA SER A 44 -6.64 -5.45 -7.39
C SER A 44 -6.85 -5.32 -5.88
N THR A 45 -6.21 -6.19 -5.10
CA THR A 45 -6.12 -6.05 -3.65
C THR A 45 -5.20 -4.87 -3.29
N ASN A 46 -5.58 -4.09 -2.27
CA ASN A 46 -4.89 -2.89 -1.80
C ASN A 46 -4.66 -1.83 -2.89
N PHE A 47 -5.48 -1.86 -3.96
CA PHE A 47 -5.33 -1.02 -5.16
C PHE A 47 -3.93 -1.13 -5.81
N ARG A 48 -3.25 -2.26 -5.64
CA ARG A 48 -1.88 -2.49 -6.11
C ARG A 48 -1.88 -2.88 -7.59
N ALA A 49 -1.11 -2.19 -8.42
CA ALA A 49 -0.85 -2.61 -9.80
C ALA A 49 0.14 -3.77 -9.82
N ASP A 50 0.14 -4.53 -10.91
CA ASP A 50 1.22 -5.49 -11.15
C ASP A 50 2.58 -4.77 -11.13
N PRO A 51 3.61 -5.33 -10.46
CA PRO A 51 4.93 -4.70 -10.35
C PRO A 51 5.58 -4.32 -11.68
N VAL A 52 5.22 -4.99 -12.79
CA VAL A 52 5.70 -4.64 -14.13
C VAL A 52 5.36 -3.21 -14.56
N HIS A 53 4.33 -2.62 -13.95
CA HIS A 53 3.87 -1.26 -14.24
C HIS A 53 4.49 -0.19 -13.34
N HIS A 54 5.27 -0.57 -12.32
CA HIS A 54 5.95 0.40 -11.47
C HIS A 54 7.15 1.00 -12.19
N ASN A 55 7.34 2.32 -12.03
CA ASN A 55 8.44 3.07 -12.62
C ASN A 55 8.40 3.14 -14.16
N THR A 56 7.24 2.96 -14.79
CA THR A 56 7.13 2.80 -16.25
C THR A 56 6.73 4.09 -16.98
N TYR A 57 5.72 4.81 -16.47
CA TYR A 57 5.02 5.80 -17.28
C TYR A 57 5.53 7.23 -17.09
N LYS A 58 5.57 8.03 -18.15
CA LYS A 58 5.82 9.48 -18.05
C LYS A 58 4.58 10.26 -17.62
N VAL A 59 3.39 9.75 -17.92
CA VAL A 59 2.13 10.42 -17.60
C VAL A 59 1.16 9.41 -17.00
N VAL A 60 0.58 9.74 -15.85
CA VAL A 60 -0.47 8.94 -15.20
C VAL A 60 -1.71 9.79 -15.05
N PHE A 61 -2.81 9.33 -15.65
CA PHE A 61 -4.13 9.94 -15.55
C PHE A 61 -4.94 9.25 -14.46
N LEU A 62 -5.20 9.96 -13.37
CA LEU A 62 -6.25 9.64 -12.40
C LEU A 62 -7.48 10.53 -12.70
N PHE A 63 -8.10 10.23 -13.84
CA PHE A 63 -9.03 11.14 -14.52
C PHE A 63 -10.41 10.55 -14.79
N SER A 64 -10.49 9.22 -14.88
CA SER A 64 -11.71 8.44 -15.17
C SER A 64 -12.88 8.78 -14.25
N GLU A 65 -12.62 8.86 -12.96
CA GLU A 65 -13.55 9.20 -11.89
C GLU A 65 -12.92 10.32 -11.02
N ASN A 66 -13.72 10.94 -10.15
CA ASN A 66 -13.17 11.86 -9.15
C ASN A 66 -12.32 11.05 -8.15
N ILE A 67 -11.11 11.51 -7.83
CA ILE A 67 -10.23 10.82 -6.86
C ILE A 67 -10.91 10.53 -5.51
N PHE A 68 -11.80 11.40 -5.03
CA PHE A 68 -12.47 11.18 -3.75
C PHE A 68 -13.66 10.20 -3.82
N ASP A 69 -14.06 9.76 -5.01
CA ASP A 69 -15.08 8.72 -5.19
C ASP A 69 -14.55 7.32 -4.79
N TYR A 70 -13.23 7.16 -4.65
CA TYR A 70 -12.60 5.99 -4.06
C TYR A 70 -12.80 5.89 -2.53
N GLY A 71 -13.52 6.84 -1.91
CA GLY A 71 -13.87 6.81 -0.49
C GLY A 71 -12.63 6.84 0.39
N ASN A 72 -12.59 6.06 1.47
CA ASN A 72 -11.41 5.96 2.34
C ASN A 72 -10.16 5.43 1.61
N SER A 73 -10.29 4.87 0.41
CA SER A 73 -9.17 4.25 -0.31
C SER A 73 -8.44 5.21 -1.25
N TRP A 74 -8.87 6.47 -1.39
CA TRP A 74 -8.27 7.39 -2.37
C TRP A 74 -6.77 7.61 -2.17
N ARG A 75 -6.27 7.49 -0.93
CA ARG A 75 -4.84 7.59 -0.61
C ARG A 75 -4.03 6.41 -1.15
N LEU A 76 -4.59 5.20 -1.15
CA LEU A 76 -3.94 4.03 -1.78
C LEU A 76 -3.85 4.21 -3.29
N VAL A 77 -4.93 4.72 -3.91
CA VAL A 77 -4.98 4.99 -5.35
C VAL A 77 -4.00 6.09 -5.74
N LEU A 78 -3.91 7.16 -4.93
CA LEU A 78 -2.93 8.21 -5.14
C LEU A 78 -1.49 7.68 -5.05
N ASP A 79 -1.19 6.95 -3.98
CA ASP A 79 0.13 6.36 -3.76
C ASP A 79 0.52 5.42 -4.90
N GLU A 80 -0.40 4.54 -5.32
CA GLU A 80 -0.14 3.66 -6.46
C GLU A 80 0.09 4.45 -7.75
N SER A 81 -0.71 5.48 -8.01
CA SER A 81 -0.57 6.32 -9.21
C SER A 81 0.81 7.00 -9.28
N ILE A 82 1.40 7.36 -8.14
CA ILE A 82 2.77 7.91 -8.08
C ILE A 82 3.81 6.82 -8.38
N ARG A 83 3.58 5.58 -7.94
CA ARG A 83 4.50 4.46 -8.18
C ARG A 83 4.54 4.01 -9.62
N LEU A 84 3.43 4.17 -10.34
CA LEU A 84 3.33 3.94 -11.78
C LEU A 84 4.23 4.88 -12.59
N LEU A 85 4.38 6.13 -12.16
CA LEU A 85 5.26 7.09 -12.85
C LEU A 85 6.70 6.57 -12.87
N ASN A 86 7.47 6.88 -13.89
CA ASN A 86 8.92 6.73 -13.90
C ASN A 86 9.58 7.78 -12.97
N ASN A 87 10.90 7.99 -13.07
CA ASN A 87 11.62 8.88 -12.15
C ASN A 87 11.16 10.35 -12.19
N ASP A 88 10.74 10.85 -13.36
CA ASP A 88 10.25 12.22 -13.56
C ASP A 88 9.08 12.20 -14.55
N GLY A 89 7.87 12.49 -14.05
CA GLY A 89 6.65 12.41 -14.84
C GLY A 89 5.52 13.31 -14.35
N PHE A 90 4.37 13.20 -15.02
CA PHE A 90 3.20 14.03 -14.76
C PHE A 90 2.04 13.20 -14.21
N LEU A 91 1.53 13.60 -13.05
CA LEU A 91 0.31 13.08 -12.46
C LEU A 91 -0.85 14.05 -12.71
N ILE A 92 -1.87 13.58 -13.43
CA ILE A 92 -3.04 14.38 -13.80
C ILE A 92 -4.23 13.87 -13.02
N ILE A 93 -4.78 14.69 -12.13
CA ILE A 93 -5.85 14.30 -11.20
C ILE A 93 -7.10 15.11 -11.46
N ARG A 94 -8.23 14.41 -11.60
CA ARG A 94 -9.57 14.99 -11.54
C ARG A 94 -10.11 14.91 -10.10
N SER A 95 -10.55 16.04 -9.55
CA SER A 95 -11.04 16.13 -8.18
C SER A 95 -12.30 16.99 -8.04
N ILE A 96 -13.24 16.57 -7.20
CA ILE A 96 -14.38 17.32 -6.68
C ILE A 96 -14.47 17.02 -5.18
N ASP A 97 -14.40 18.05 -4.33
CA ASP A 97 -14.44 17.89 -2.88
C ASP A 97 -15.64 17.06 -2.40
N SER A 98 -15.43 16.25 -1.36
CA SER A 98 -16.46 15.40 -0.76
C SER A 98 -16.17 15.14 0.73
N ASN A 99 -17.02 14.35 1.38
CA ASN A 99 -16.81 13.94 2.78
C ASN A 99 -15.56 13.04 2.98
N PHE A 100 -15.02 12.44 1.91
CA PHE A 100 -13.84 11.57 2.00
C PHE A 100 -12.52 12.30 1.80
N GLY A 101 -12.55 13.50 1.23
CA GLY A 101 -11.36 14.27 0.94
C GLY A 101 -11.65 15.53 0.15
N THR A 102 -10.70 16.45 0.21
CA THR A 102 -10.75 17.75 -0.47
C THR A 102 -9.46 18.00 -1.23
N LEU A 103 -9.51 18.92 -2.20
CA LEU A 103 -8.33 19.37 -2.94
C LEU A 103 -7.21 19.86 -2.00
N PHE A 104 -7.58 20.44 -0.86
CA PHE A 104 -6.64 20.84 0.18
C PHE A 104 -5.90 19.63 0.79
N ASP A 105 -6.64 18.58 1.17
CA ASP A 105 -6.06 17.35 1.73
C ASP A 105 -5.15 16.66 0.70
N LEU A 106 -5.61 16.52 -0.56
CA LEU A 106 -4.81 15.98 -1.66
C LEU A 106 -3.46 16.72 -1.84
N LYS A 107 -3.49 18.05 -1.90
CA LYS A 107 -2.26 18.85 -2.05
C LYS A 107 -1.36 18.74 -0.83
N SER A 108 -1.93 18.68 0.38
CA SER A 108 -1.17 18.48 1.62
C SER A 108 -0.47 17.13 1.63
N GLN A 109 -1.14 16.04 1.24
CA GLN A 109 -0.56 14.70 1.12
C GLN A 109 0.63 14.69 0.15
N LEU A 110 0.46 15.26 -1.04
CA LEU A 110 1.52 15.34 -2.05
C LEU A 110 2.72 16.18 -1.57
N PHE A 111 2.46 17.37 -1.02
CA PHE A 111 3.52 18.30 -0.61
C PHE A 111 4.35 17.79 0.57
N ARG A 112 3.73 17.07 1.50
CA ARG A 112 4.41 16.55 2.70
C ARG A 112 5.20 15.27 2.44
N ASN A 113 4.97 14.61 1.32
CA ASN A 113 5.68 13.39 0.96
C ASN A 113 7.15 13.70 0.57
N LYS A 114 8.06 13.41 1.51
CA LYS A 114 9.50 13.66 1.35
C LYS A 114 10.19 12.71 0.37
N ASN A 115 9.52 11.66 -0.09
CA ASN A 115 10.05 10.72 -1.08
C ASN A 115 9.89 11.24 -2.52
N ILE A 116 9.18 12.36 -2.70
CA ILE A 116 8.96 12.99 -3.99
C ILE A 116 9.16 14.51 -3.91
N ASP A 117 9.55 15.11 -5.03
CA ASP A 117 9.40 16.54 -5.28
C ASP A 117 8.17 16.76 -6.16
N VAL A 118 7.32 17.72 -5.78
CA VAL A 118 6.05 17.98 -6.45
C VAL A 118 5.95 19.43 -6.88
N ILE A 119 5.65 19.65 -8.16
CA ILE A 119 5.41 20.98 -8.73
C ILE A 119 4.01 21.01 -9.33
N LEU A 120 3.15 21.92 -8.86
CA LEU A 120 1.88 22.19 -9.51
C LEU A 120 2.14 22.97 -10.80
N THR A 121 2.04 22.30 -11.95
CA THR A 121 2.33 22.91 -13.26
C THR A 121 1.11 23.63 -13.83
N LYS A 122 -0.08 23.07 -13.61
CA LYS A 122 -1.34 23.59 -14.15
C LYS A 122 -2.51 23.23 -13.26
N GLN A 123 -3.49 24.12 -13.17
CA GLN A 123 -4.76 23.85 -12.51
C GLN A 123 -5.89 24.62 -13.20
N SER A 124 -7.04 23.98 -13.37
CA SER A 124 -8.26 24.67 -13.80
C SER A 124 -9.48 24.16 -13.03
N LYS A 125 -10.35 25.10 -12.65
CA LYS A 125 -11.64 24.83 -12.02
C LYS A 125 -12.74 25.11 -13.04
N PHE A 126 -13.60 24.13 -13.24
CA PHE A 126 -14.70 24.16 -14.19
C PHE A 126 -16.00 24.59 -13.48
N LEU A 127 -17.00 24.97 -14.28
CA LEU A 127 -18.28 25.51 -13.78
C LEU A 127 -19.07 24.51 -12.92
N ASP A 128 -18.86 23.22 -13.14
CA ASP A 128 -19.47 22.11 -12.39
C ASP A 128 -18.73 21.81 -11.06
N GLY A 129 -17.72 22.59 -10.72
CA GLY A 129 -16.91 22.40 -9.51
C GLY A 129 -15.77 21.40 -9.67
N VAL A 130 -15.66 20.71 -10.82
CA VAL A 130 -14.51 19.86 -11.12
C VAL A 130 -13.25 20.71 -11.14
N VAL A 131 -12.19 20.18 -10.51
CA VAL A 131 -10.85 20.72 -10.64
C VAL A 131 -9.97 19.67 -11.30
N ILE A 132 -9.25 20.06 -12.34
CA ILE A 132 -8.16 19.26 -12.91
C ILE A 132 -6.85 19.88 -12.49
N SER A 133 -5.98 19.09 -11.89
CA SER A 133 -4.64 19.50 -11.43
C SER A 133 -3.58 18.65 -12.12
N VAL A 134 -2.53 19.30 -12.62
CA VAL A 134 -1.37 18.63 -13.22
C VAL A 134 -0.15 18.87 -12.37
N PHE A 135 0.37 17.79 -11.79
CA PHE A 135 1.55 17.80 -10.95
C PHE A 135 2.71 17.17 -11.70
N LYS A 136 3.85 17.87 -11.75
CA LYS A 136 5.12 17.24 -12.09
C LYS A 136 5.67 16.59 -10.82
N ILE A 137 5.99 15.31 -10.90
CA ILE A 137 6.48 14.49 -9.79
C ILE A 137 7.89 14.01 -10.14
N ILE A 138 8.85 14.28 -9.27
CA ILE A 138 10.21 13.75 -9.36
C ILE A 138 10.42 12.84 -8.16
N LYS A 139 10.71 11.57 -8.38
CA LYS A 139 10.92 10.60 -7.29
C LYS A 139 12.35 10.63 -6.81
N ARG A 140 12.52 10.43 -5.50
CA ARG A 140 13.84 10.36 -4.86
C ARG A 140 14.23 8.90 -4.63
N ASN A 141 15.54 8.63 -4.69
CA ASN A 141 16.14 7.33 -4.37
C ASN A 141 15.56 6.12 -5.14
N ILE A 142 15.17 6.28 -6.41
CA ILE A 142 14.48 5.24 -7.19
C ILE A 142 15.23 3.89 -7.23
N ILE A 143 16.57 3.92 -7.20
CA ILE A 143 17.42 2.72 -7.19
C ILE A 143 17.05 1.81 -6.01
N ASN A 144 16.90 2.38 -4.80
CA ASN A 144 16.58 1.63 -3.59
C ASN A 144 15.14 1.07 -3.60
N TYR A 145 14.24 1.63 -4.40
CA TYR A 145 12.87 1.12 -4.54
C TYR A 145 12.78 -0.11 -5.44
N ASN A 146 13.82 -0.40 -6.23
CA ASN A 146 13.92 -1.63 -7.04
C ASN A 146 14.87 -2.67 -6.45
N ASP A 147 15.65 -2.29 -5.44
CA ASP A 147 16.58 -3.17 -4.76
C ASP A 147 15.82 -4.21 -3.90
N LYS A 148 16.23 -5.47 -4.06
CA LYS A 148 15.65 -6.66 -3.40
C LYS A 148 16.44 -7.14 -2.18
N SER A 149 17.46 -6.42 -1.74
CA SER A 149 18.25 -6.74 -0.55
C SER A 149 17.48 -6.48 0.76
N TRP A 150 17.75 -7.26 1.81
CA TRP A 150 17.02 -7.21 3.07
C TRP A 150 17.88 -7.14 4.32
N SER A 151 17.52 -6.22 5.21
CA SER A 151 17.96 -6.22 6.60
C SER A 151 16.82 -6.79 7.46
N ILE A 152 17.09 -7.90 8.12
CA ILE A 152 16.13 -8.58 9.00
C ILE A 152 16.42 -8.21 10.44
N GLY A 153 15.60 -7.33 10.99
CA GLY A 153 15.65 -6.92 12.38
C GLY A 153 14.85 -7.85 13.29
N ILE A 154 15.44 -8.31 14.39
CA ILE A 154 14.77 -9.16 15.37
C ILE A 154 14.87 -8.52 16.75
N LEU A 155 13.72 -8.24 17.35
CA LEU A 155 13.59 -7.74 18.70
C LEU A 155 13.54 -8.92 19.66
N SER A 156 14.57 -9.09 20.49
CA SER A 156 14.67 -10.19 21.45
C SER A 156 15.02 -9.69 22.85
N ASN A 157 14.56 -10.41 23.87
CA ASN A 157 15.01 -10.27 25.26
C ASN A 157 15.80 -11.49 25.75
N GLY A 158 16.08 -12.46 24.87
CA GLY A 158 16.78 -13.71 25.20
C GLY A 158 15.92 -14.84 25.75
N LYS A 159 14.63 -14.62 26.02
CA LYS A 159 13.75 -15.67 26.58
C LYS A 159 13.22 -16.66 25.54
N LYS A 160 13.25 -16.29 24.26
CA LYS A 160 12.69 -17.06 23.13
C LYS A 160 13.75 -17.34 22.06
N GLU A 161 14.95 -17.69 22.49
CA GLU A 161 16.10 -17.92 21.61
C GLU A 161 15.79 -18.94 20.50
N ASP A 162 15.15 -20.06 20.84
CA ASP A 162 14.75 -21.06 19.84
C ASP A 162 13.82 -20.51 18.76
N VAL A 163 12.91 -19.61 19.11
CA VAL A 163 12.00 -18.99 18.14
C VAL A 163 12.76 -18.02 17.24
N VAL A 164 13.73 -17.29 17.78
CA VAL A 164 14.61 -16.42 16.99
C VAL A 164 15.45 -17.24 16.00
N LEU A 165 15.99 -18.37 16.44
CA LEU A 165 16.75 -19.27 15.57
C LEU A 165 15.86 -19.87 14.48
N ASN A 166 14.66 -20.33 14.82
CA ASN A 166 13.68 -20.81 13.84
C ASN A 166 13.25 -19.72 12.85
N LEU A 167 13.16 -18.45 13.28
CA LEU A 167 12.89 -17.32 12.40
C LEU A 167 14.01 -17.17 11.36
N ILE A 168 15.28 -17.16 11.79
CA ILE A 168 16.45 -17.06 10.91
C ILE A 168 16.46 -18.22 9.90
N GLU A 169 16.25 -19.44 10.37
CA GLU A 169 16.16 -20.63 9.50
C GLU A 169 15.00 -20.52 8.50
N SER A 170 13.81 -20.10 8.94
CA SER A 170 12.65 -19.93 8.06
C SER A 170 12.86 -18.86 6.98
N ILE A 171 13.58 -17.78 7.32
CA ILE A 171 13.95 -16.73 6.36
C ILE A 171 14.95 -17.26 5.34
N ASN A 172 16.00 -17.95 5.78
CA ASN A 172 16.98 -18.55 4.88
C ASN A 172 16.33 -19.60 3.96
N LYS A 173 15.41 -20.41 4.51
CA LYS A 173 14.66 -21.40 3.75
C LYS A 173 13.76 -20.76 2.68
N ALA A 174 13.03 -19.69 3.02
CA ALA A 174 12.17 -18.98 2.09
C ALA A 174 12.96 -18.22 1.01
N ASN A 175 14.24 -17.92 1.23
CA ASN A 175 15.11 -17.20 0.30
C ASN A 175 15.65 -18.09 -0.85
N HIS A 176 14.75 -18.69 -1.63
CA HIS A 176 15.12 -19.58 -2.74
C HIS A 176 15.96 -18.91 -3.82
N GLN A 177 15.88 -17.58 -3.93
CA GLN A 177 16.60 -16.78 -4.94
C GLN A 177 17.98 -16.30 -4.48
N ASN A 178 18.42 -16.66 -3.26
CA ASN A 178 19.68 -16.19 -2.67
C ASN A 178 19.81 -14.66 -2.69
N LEU A 179 18.73 -13.95 -2.36
CA LEU A 179 18.75 -12.50 -2.21
C LEU A 179 19.78 -12.10 -1.13
N PRO A 180 20.44 -10.93 -1.25
CA PRO A 180 21.31 -10.43 -0.20
C PRO A 180 20.52 -10.16 1.08
N ILE A 181 20.90 -10.85 2.17
CA ILE A 181 20.27 -10.73 3.48
C ILE A 181 21.33 -10.48 4.54
N GLU A 182 21.03 -9.60 5.48
CA GLU A 182 21.72 -9.52 6.77
C GLU A 182 20.72 -9.64 7.93
N PHE A 183 21.22 -10.10 9.08
CA PHE A 183 20.43 -10.21 10.30
C PHE A 183 20.93 -9.22 11.36
N ILE A 184 20.00 -8.58 12.06
CA ILE A 184 20.28 -7.59 13.09
C ILE A 184 19.41 -7.92 14.32
N ILE A 185 20.04 -8.25 15.44
CA ILE A 185 19.34 -8.61 16.67
C ILE A 185 19.50 -7.49 17.70
N ALA A 186 18.37 -6.94 18.16
CA ALA A 186 18.32 -5.99 19.27
C ALA A 186 18.03 -6.72 20.60
N GLY A 187 19.03 -7.46 21.08
CA GLY A 187 18.92 -8.36 22.22
C GLY A 187 20.27 -8.98 22.58
N PRO A 188 20.29 -9.98 23.48
CA PRO A 188 21.51 -10.70 23.82
C PRO A 188 22.06 -11.45 22.61
N GLU A 189 23.37 -11.66 22.62
CA GLU A 189 24.06 -12.49 21.63
C GLU A 189 23.62 -13.96 21.76
N ILE A 190 23.39 -14.59 20.61
CA ILE A 190 22.97 -16.00 20.52
C ILE A 190 24.19 -16.81 20.08
N VAL A 191 24.51 -17.86 20.85
CA VAL A 191 25.61 -18.77 20.58
C VAL A 191 25.04 -20.15 20.29
N ASP A 192 24.66 -20.40 19.03
CA ASP A 192 24.05 -21.65 18.58
C ASP A 192 24.60 -22.04 17.19
N LYS A 193 24.87 -23.33 16.99
CA LYS A 193 25.42 -23.86 15.74
C LYS A 193 24.50 -23.69 14.54
N ARG A 194 23.19 -23.52 14.75
CA ARG A 194 22.19 -23.28 13.69
C ARG A 194 22.45 -22.01 12.89
N VAL A 195 23.16 -21.06 13.48
CA VAL A 195 23.52 -19.79 12.82
C VAL A 195 25.01 -19.71 12.44
N ASP A 196 25.74 -20.83 12.49
CA ASP A 196 27.12 -20.88 12.02
C ASP A 196 27.19 -20.46 10.55
N GLY A 197 27.98 -19.42 10.25
CA GLY A 197 28.13 -18.87 8.91
C GLY A 197 27.08 -17.81 8.51
N VAL A 198 26.10 -17.52 9.37
CA VAL A 198 25.16 -16.40 9.18
C VAL A 198 25.79 -15.15 9.80
N VAL A 199 25.88 -14.06 9.02
CA VAL A 199 26.36 -12.78 9.54
C VAL A 199 25.24 -12.11 10.34
N ILE A 200 25.39 -12.07 11.67
CA ILE A 200 24.45 -11.44 12.59
C ILE A 200 25.11 -10.24 13.26
N LYS A 201 24.50 -9.07 13.13
CA LYS A 201 24.86 -7.87 13.88
C LYS A 201 24.02 -7.81 15.16
N TYR A 202 24.66 -7.50 16.28
CA TYR A 202 23.97 -7.28 17.54
C TYR A 202 23.98 -5.79 17.89
N VAL A 203 22.81 -5.22 18.15
CA VAL A 203 22.68 -3.83 18.58
C VAL A 203 22.33 -3.77 20.06
N ASN A 204 23.12 -3.00 20.81
CA ASN A 204 23.05 -2.97 22.26
C ASN A 204 21.73 -2.33 22.75
N THR A 205 21.20 -2.87 23.83
CA THR A 205 20.04 -2.35 24.57
C THR A 205 20.42 -2.31 26.05
N ALA A 206 21.38 -1.45 26.39
CA ALA A 206 22.04 -1.46 27.70
C ALA A 206 21.13 -1.05 28.87
N ILE A 207 19.97 -0.47 28.58
CA ILE A 207 19.08 0.10 29.59
C ILE A 207 18.05 -0.94 30.04
N LYS A 208 18.08 -1.24 31.34
CA LYS A 208 17.14 -2.13 32.01
C LYS A 208 16.07 -1.30 32.71
N ASP A 209 15.04 -0.92 31.95
CA ASP A 209 13.82 -0.32 32.50
C ASP A 209 12.76 -1.42 32.76
N ASP A 210 11.77 -1.10 33.59
CA ASP A 210 10.63 -2.00 33.86
C ASP A 210 9.84 -2.34 32.58
N LEU A 211 9.72 -1.37 31.67
CA LEU A 211 9.14 -1.56 30.35
C LEU A 211 10.25 -1.58 29.29
N PRO A 212 10.25 -2.56 28.36
CA PRO A 212 11.20 -2.57 27.26
C PRO A 212 11.15 -1.30 26.41
N ARG A 213 12.32 -0.72 26.11
CA ARG A 213 12.48 0.41 25.18
C ARG A 213 12.31 0.01 23.72
N ILE A 214 11.12 -0.46 23.35
CA ILE A 214 10.86 -1.09 22.06
C ILE A 214 11.17 -0.16 20.88
N SER A 215 10.82 1.12 20.99
CA SER A 215 11.05 2.12 19.94
C SER A 215 12.54 2.39 19.71
N GLU A 216 13.34 2.49 20.78
CA GLU A 216 14.80 2.60 20.67
C GLU A 216 15.41 1.37 20.00
N LYS A 217 14.95 0.16 20.37
CA LYS A 217 15.42 -1.07 19.73
C LYS A 217 15.13 -1.09 18.21
N LYS A 218 13.91 -0.71 17.81
CA LYS A 218 13.51 -0.61 16.40
C LYS A 218 14.36 0.43 15.66
N ASN A 219 14.60 1.59 16.25
CA ASN A 219 15.48 2.62 15.68
C ASN A 219 16.94 2.14 15.57
N ASN A 220 17.47 1.40 16.55
CA ASN A 220 18.82 0.86 16.49
C ASN A 220 18.98 -0.17 15.36
N ILE A 221 17.96 -1.01 15.14
CA ILE A 221 17.90 -1.90 13.97
C ILE A 221 17.94 -1.09 12.68
N ILE A 222 17.10 -0.05 12.55
CA ILE A 222 17.03 0.78 11.35
C ILE A 222 18.36 1.48 11.07
N ASN A 223 19.03 1.99 12.11
CA ASN A 223 20.32 2.66 11.98
C ASN A 223 21.46 1.70 11.59
N ALA A 224 21.39 0.44 12.02
CA ALA A 224 22.37 -0.59 11.69
C ALA A 224 22.11 -1.28 10.34
N ALA A 225 20.89 -1.14 9.79
CA ALA A 225 20.49 -1.71 8.52
C ALA A 225 21.29 -1.11 7.36
N GLU A 226 21.87 -1.97 6.53
CA GLU A 226 22.62 -1.62 5.33
C GLU A 226 21.78 -1.73 4.06
N MET A 227 20.81 -2.66 4.03
CA MET A 227 20.04 -3.02 2.83
C MET A 227 18.83 -2.12 2.58
N ALA A 228 18.27 -2.19 1.38
CA ALA A 228 17.19 -1.29 0.96
C ALA A 228 15.84 -1.56 1.65
N ASN A 229 15.53 -2.84 1.91
CA ASN A 229 14.31 -3.27 2.58
C ASN A 229 14.63 -3.67 4.02
N ILE A 230 13.81 -3.22 4.98
CA ILE A 230 13.96 -3.57 6.40
C ILE A 230 12.68 -4.27 6.84
N ALA A 231 12.81 -5.50 7.34
CA ALA A 231 11.73 -6.20 8.01
C ALA A 231 12.07 -6.35 9.50
N ILE A 232 11.21 -5.84 10.38
CA ILE A 232 11.41 -5.88 11.82
C ILE A 232 10.39 -6.83 12.43
N PHE A 233 10.88 -7.86 13.12
CA PHE A 233 10.09 -8.90 13.77
C PHE A 233 10.25 -8.84 15.28
N HIS A 234 9.17 -9.13 16.00
CA HIS A 234 9.28 -9.59 17.39
C HIS A 234 9.79 -11.04 17.43
N ASP A 235 10.40 -11.45 18.54
CA ASP A 235 10.89 -12.83 18.84
C ASP A 235 9.80 -13.92 18.97
N ARG A 236 8.69 -13.74 18.28
CA ARG A 236 7.52 -14.62 18.29
C ARG A 236 7.01 -14.93 16.89
N TYR A 237 7.80 -14.69 15.86
CA TYR A 237 7.41 -14.91 14.47
C TYR A 237 8.30 -15.94 13.81
N ILE A 238 7.73 -16.64 12.83
CA ILE A 238 8.44 -17.33 11.74
C ILE A 238 7.82 -16.87 10.43
N VAL A 239 8.58 -16.90 9.33
CA VAL A 239 8.03 -16.62 8.01
C VAL A 239 7.60 -17.92 7.32
N ASN A 240 6.62 -17.83 6.42
CA ASN A 240 6.26 -18.95 5.56
C ASN A 240 7.12 -18.93 4.28
N ASP A 241 7.10 -20.03 3.52
CA ASP A 241 7.90 -20.17 2.29
C ASP A 241 7.52 -19.12 1.21
N ASP A 242 6.33 -18.53 1.29
CA ASP A 242 5.84 -17.49 0.39
C ASP A 242 6.38 -16.06 0.66
N PHE A 243 7.27 -15.89 1.65
CA PHE A 243 7.69 -14.56 2.10
C PHE A 243 8.30 -13.72 0.96
N PHE A 244 9.36 -14.18 0.32
CA PHE A 244 10.05 -13.41 -0.72
C PHE A 244 9.31 -13.44 -2.06
N ASP A 245 8.76 -14.58 -2.46
CA ASP A 245 7.93 -14.69 -3.67
C ASP A 245 6.70 -13.76 -3.58
N GLY A 246 6.15 -13.57 -2.39
CA GLY A 246 5.09 -12.60 -2.16
C GLY A 246 5.53 -11.16 -2.39
N PHE A 247 6.78 -10.80 -2.09
CA PHE A 247 7.34 -9.49 -2.43
C PHE A 247 7.63 -9.33 -3.92
N ASP A 248 7.97 -10.40 -4.63
CA ASP A 248 8.06 -10.37 -6.09
C ASP A 248 6.70 -10.09 -6.72
N ASN A 249 5.63 -10.69 -6.22
CA ASN A 249 4.26 -10.45 -6.68
C ASN A 249 3.72 -9.07 -6.26
N PHE A 250 4.07 -8.59 -5.07
CA PHE A 250 3.65 -7.28 -4.59
C PHE A 250 4.46 -6.13 -5.19
N GLY A 251 5.72 -6.38 -5.55
CA GLY A 251 6.67 -5.41 -6.04
C GLY A 251 7.39 -4.66 -4.92
N TYR A 252 8.67 -4.39 -5.12
CA TYR A 252 9.55 -3.75 -4.14
C TYR A 252 9.37 -2.22 -4.04
N ASN A 253 8.57 -1.62 -4.92
CA ASN A 253 8.26 -0.20 -4.84
C ASN A 253 7.17 0.05 -3.78
N PHE A 254 7.53 0.07 -2.51
CA PHE A 254 6.67 0.37 -1.37
C PHE A 254 7.40 1.27 -0.37
N ASP A 255 6.67 1.90 0.57
CA ASP A 255 7.28 2.65 1.68
C ASP A 255 7.17 1.87 3.00
N PHE A 256 5.93 1.63 3.46
CA PHE A 256 5.61 1.09 4.77
C PHE A 256 4.44 0.10 4.67
N LEU A 257 4.66 -1.16 5.04
CA LEU A 257 3.66 -2.21 4.92
C LEU A 257 3.83 -3.32 5.97
N THR A 258 2.80 -4.15 6.05
CA THR A 258 2.85 -5.46 6.73
C THR A 258 2.41 -6.56 5.79
N ILE A 259 2.53 -7.80 6.23
CA ILE A 259 2.16 -8.99 5.46
C ILE A 259 1.01 -9.74 6.15
N LYS A 260 0.50 -10.81 5.54
CA LYS A 260 -0.44 -11.71 6.24
C LYS A 260 0.22 -12.35 7.46
N GLN A 261 -0.49 -12.37 8.57
CA GLN A 261 0.00 -12.97 9.81
C GLN A 261 -1.03 -14.00 10.29
N PHE A 262 -0.55 -15.11 10.84
CA PHE A 262 -1.41 -16.18 11.36
C PHE A 262 -1.04 -16.56 12.79
N TYR A 263 -2.03 -16.99 13.55
CA TYR A 263 -1.83 -17.81 14.74
C TYR A 263 -1.36 -19.21 14.36
N GLU A 264 -0.86 -19.98 15.34
CA GLU A 264 -0.40 -21.35 15.11
C GLU A 264 -1.49 -22.27 14.57
N ASN A 265 -2.74 -22.04 14.95
CA ASN A 265 -3.90 -22.79 14.48
C ASN A 265 -4.38 -22.38 13.06
N GLY A 266 -3.71 -21.44 12.41
CA GLY A 266 -4.05 -20.94 11.08
C GLY A 266 -5.10 -19.82 11.05
N ARG A 267 -5.65 -19.40 12.19
CA ARG A 267 -6.50 -18.19 12.23
C ARG A 267 -5.68 -16.96 11.89
N GLU A 268 -6.27 -16.01 11.17
CA GLU A 268 -5.61 -14.74 10.88
C GLU A 268 -5.29 -13.96 12.17
N PHE A 269 -4.05 -13.50 12.26
CA PHE A 269 -3.57 -12.58 13.29
C PHE A 269 -3.73 -11.14 12.75
N PRO A 270 -4.46 -10.25 13.45
CA PRO A 270 -4.71 -8.90 12.97
C PRO A 270 -3.43 -8.07 12.79
N ALA A 271 -3.03 -7.87 11.54
CA ALA A 271 -1.81 -7.16 11.16
C ALA A 271 -2.07 -5.72 10.68
N TYR A 272 -3.18 -5.51 9.98
CA TYR A 272 -3.57 -4.22 9.41
C TYR A 272 -4.81 -3.70 10.13
N LEU A 273 -4.62 -2.62 10.89
CA LEU A 273 -5.55 -2.15 11.89
C LEU A 273 -5.92 -0.69 11.63
N ALA A 274 -6.94 -0.19 12.32
CA ALA A 274 -7.24 1.23 12.39
C ALA A 274 -7.78 1.65 13.74
N PHE A 275 -7.56 2.90 14.10
CA PHE A 275 -8.47 3.63 14.96
C PHE A 275 -9.58 4.27 14.14
N GLU A 276 -10.77 4.39 14.74
CA GLU A 276 -11.91 5.06 14.13
C GLU A 276 -11.56 6.52 13.79
N HIS A 277 -10.85 7.17 14.71
CA HIS A 277 -10.37 8.52 14.55
C HIS A 277 -8.84 8.56 14.66
N ARG A 278 -8.20 9.38 13.83
CA ARG A 278 -6.76 9.62 13.88
C ARG A 278 -6.39 10.54 15.04
N GLU A 279 -6.53 10.03 16.26
CA GLU A 279 -6.22 10.73 17.51
C GLU A 279 -5.20 9.94 18.32
N LYS A 280 -4.20 10.63 18.89
CA LYS A 280 -3.21 10.05 19.81
C LYS A 280 -3.83 9.82 21.20
N LYS A 281 -4.88 9.00 21.24
CA LYS A 281 -5.61 8.58 22.44
C LYS A 281 -5.95 7.10 22.29
N TRP A 282 -6.00 6.39 23.41
CA TRP A 282 -6.42 4.99 23.42
C TRP A 282 -7.84 4.85 22.88
N GLN A 283 -7.95 4.06 21.82
CA GLN A 283 -9.19 3.69 21.16
C GLN A 283 -9.20 2.18 20.99
N ARG A 284 -10.39 1.62 20.80
CA ARG A 284 -10.52 0.20 20.47
C ARG A 284 -10.03 -0.02 19.03
N PRO A 285 -9.00 -0.86 18.79
CA PRO A 285 -8.53 -1.12 17.44
C PRO A 285 -9.59 -1.83 16.59
N LEU A 286 -9.70 -1.40 15.35
CA LEU A 286 -10.50 -2.02 14.31
C LEU A 286 -9.60 -2.91 13.45
N ASN A 287 -9.99 -4.16 13.24
CA ASN A 287 -9.33 -5.07 12.32
C ASN A 287 -9.83 -4.85 10.88
N ILE A 288 -8.93 -4.41 9.99
CA ILE A 288 -9.27 -4.12 8.60
C ILE A 288 -9.22 -5.42 7.78
N VAL A 289 -10.35 -6.13 7.74
CA VAL A 289 -10.52 -7.37 6.97
C VAL A 289 -10.54 -7.13 5.46
N ASN A 290 -11.07 -5.97 5.03
CA ASN A 290 -10.98 -5.55 3.64
C ASN A 290 -9.75 -4.65 3.45
N HIS A 291 -8.64 -5.25 3.03
CA HIS A 291 -7.35 -4.55 2.86
C HIS A 291 -7.33 -3.49 1.74
N ASP A 292 -8.45 -3.28 1.04
CA ASP A 292 -8.61 -2.13 0.14
C ASP A 292 -8.98 -0.86 0.90
N LEU A 293 -9.33 -0.94 2.18
CA LEU A 293 -9.67 0.21 3.00
C LEU A 293 -8.41 0.82 3.63
N ALA A 294 -8.21 2.12 3.45
CA ALA A 294 -7.20 2.90 4.17
C ALA A 294 -7.89 3.98 5.02
N LEU A 295 -8.44 3.57 6.16
CA LEU A 295 -9.06 4.51 7.10
C LEU A 295 -8.05 5.58 7.57
N PRO A 296 -8.50 6.80 7.90
CA PRO A 296 -7.60 7.86 8.37
C PRO A 296 -6.74 7.46 9.57
N GLY A 297 -7.27 6.61 10.46
CA GLY A 297 -6.55 6.07 11.61
C GLY A 297 -5.86 4.73 11.36
N SER A 298 -5.61 4.34 10.10
CA SER A 298 -4.97 3.04 9.80
C SER A 298 -3.53 2.98 10.31
N PHE A 299 -3.15 1.83 10.85
CA PHE A 299 -1.81 1.54 11.34
C PHE A 299 -1.49 0.05 11.15
N ILE A 300 -0.21 -0.29 11.32
CA ILE A 300 0.29 -1.65 11.24
C ILE A 300 0.58 -2.13 12.65
N ASN A 301 0.17 -3.35 12.99
CA ASN A 301 0.51 -3.95 14.28
C ASN A 301 2.04 -4.03 14.44
N GLY A 302 2.54 -3.56 15.58
CA GLY A 302 3.98 -3.43 15.86
C GLY A 302 4.79 -4.71 15.86
N GLY A 303 4.15 -5.88 15.83
CA GLY A 303 4.80 -7.20 15.86
C GLY A 303 5.64 -7.53 14.62
N LEU A 304 5.19 -7.10 13.44
CA LEU A 304 5.89 -7.28 12.17
C LEU A 304 5.64 -6.08 11.27
N ILE A 305 6.71 -5.32 11.02
CA ILE A 305 6.72 -4.11 10.21
C ILE A 305 7.75 -4.26 9.08
N VAL A 306 7.37 -3.88 7.87
CA VAL A 306 8.27 -3.79 6.73
C VAL A 306 8.33 -2.35 6.23
N THR A 307 9.53 -1.83 6.07
CA THR A 307 9.75 -0.44 5.64
C THR A 307 10.94 -0.35 4.70
N LYS A 308 10.98 0.68 3.86
CA LYS A 308 12.20 1.06 3.17
C LYS A 308 13.16 1.77 4.10
N LYS A 309 14.45 1.49 3.93
CA LYS A 309 15.54 2.18 4.64
C LYS A 309 15.60 3.67 4.33
N ASN A 310 15.23 4.05 3.10
CA ASN A 310 15.40 5.40 2.58
C ASN A 310 14.20 6.33 2.84
N ILE A 311 13.24 5.94 3.68
CA ILE A 311 12.21 6.87 4.15
C ILE A 311 12.92 8.00 4.90
N PHE A 312 12.73 9.25 4.44
CA PHE A 312 13.42 10.43 4.96
C PHE A 312 12.83 10.95 6.30
N ILE A 313 12.70 10.05 7.26
CA ILE A 313 12.16 10.28 8.59
C ILE A 313 13.03 9.48 9.56
N ASN A 314 13.95 10.16 10.26
CA ASN A 314 14.83 9.54 11.25
C ASN A 314 14.95 10.48 12.48
N PRO A 315 14.74 10.01 13.72
CA PRO A 315 14.26 8.67 14.11
C PRO A 315 12.89 8.35 13.52
N LEU A 316 12.69 7.10 13.11
CA LEU A 316 11.42 6.65 12.54
C LEU A 316 10.39 6.43 13.66
N PHE A 317 10.78 5.70 14.71
CA PHE A 317 9.96 5.50 15.89
C PHE A 317 10.22 6.61 16.93
N ASN A 318 9.19 7.06 17.63
CA ASN A 318 9.36 7.93 18.78
C ASN A 318 9.98 7.17 19.96
N SER A 319 11.28 7.38 20.22
CA SER A 319 12.02 6.71 21.29
C SER A 319 11.47 6.95 22.70
N LEU A 320 10.57 7.93 22.89
CA LEU A 320 9.91 8.17 24.18
C LEU A 320 8.80 7.15 24.49
N LEU A 321 8.32 6.40 23.49
CA LEU A 321 7.28 5.38 23.68
C LEU A 321 7.91 4.01 23.91
N LEU A 322 7.56 3.40 25.05
CA LEU A 322 8.00 2.08 25.46
C LEU A 322 7.03 1.00 24.97
N HIS A 323 7.34 -0.25 25.29
CA HIS A 323 6.46 -1.37 24.96
C HIS A 323 5.05 -1.17 25.54
N ASN A 324 4.03 -1.38 24.68
CA ASN A 324 2.61 -1.23 25.01
C ASN A 324 2.14 0.23 25.17
N GLU A 325 2.85 1.20 24.58
CA GLU A 325 2.50 2.63 24.57
C GLU A 325 2.10 3.15 23.18
N ALA A 326 1.53 2.28 22.34
CA ALA A 326 1.02 2.59 21.01
C ALA A 326 2.07 3.20 20.05
N GLU A 327 3.30 2.67 20.07
CA GLU A 327 4.39 3.19 19.23
C GLU A 327 4.14 2.99 17.74
N ASP A 328 3.42 1.91 17.41
CA ASP A 328 3.05 1.54 16.05
C ASP A 328 1.93 2.43 15.48
N VAL A 329 0.97 2.82 16.32
CA VAL A 329 -0.06 3.83 16.01
C VAL A 329 0.59 5.20 15.79
N GLU A 330 1.46 5.63 16.70
CA GLU A 330 2.13 6.92 16.62
C GLU A 330 2.96 7.04 15.33
N LEU A 331 3.74 6.00 15.02
CA LEU A 331 4.49 5.89 13.77
C LEU A 331 3.59 6.02 12.55
N ALA A 332 2.52 5.22 12.48
CA ALA A 332 1.64 5.24 11.31
C ALA A 332 0.99 6.61 11.09
N PHE A 333 0.64 7.31 12.17
CA PHE A 333 0.09 8.66 12.08
C PHE A 333 1.15 9.65 11.60
N HIS A 334 2.36 9.56 12.13
CA HIS A 334 3.48 10.40 11.68
C HIS A 334 3.81 10.20 10.20
N LEU A 335 3.82 8.95 9.73
CA LEU A 335 4.02 8.60 8.32
C LEU A 335 2.87 9.10 7.45
N SER A 336 1.61 8.92 7.87
CA SER A 336 0.43 9.42 7.16
C SER A 336 0.41 10.95 7.04
N GLU A 337 0.84 11.66 8.08
CA GLU A 337 1.02 13.12 8.05
C GLU A 337 2.14 13.54 7.10
N SER A 338 3.11 12.67 6.88
CA SER A 338 4.20 12.84 5.92
C SER A 338 3.85 12.29 4.52
N GLY A 339 2.57 12.00 4.23
CA GLY A 339 2.13 11.57 2.90
C GLY A 339 2.46 10.11 2.55
N ILE A 340 2.86 9.29 3.54
CA ILE A 340 3.16 7.86 3.39
C ILE A 340 1.96 7.05 3.89
N VAL A 341 1.50 6.10 3.07
CA VAL A 341 0.31 5.29 3.37
C VAL A 341 0.74 3.89 3.81
N ALA A 342 0.19 3.42 4.93
CA ALA A 342 0.38 2.04 5.38
C ALA A 342 -0.32 1.07 4.42
N ARG A 343 0.44 0.08 3.93
CA ARG A 343 -0.05 -0.93 2.99
C ARG A 343 -0.06 -2.34 3.56
N PHE A 344 -0.72 -3.23 2.84
CA PHE A 344 -0.82 -4.65 3.17
C PHE A 344 -0.40 -5.49 1.97
N ASN A 345 0.66 -6.28 2.15
CA ASN A 345 1.07 -7.29 1.18
C ASN A 345 0.38 -8.62 1.50
N GLY A 346 -0.65 -8.92 0.70
CA GLY A 346 -1.43 -10.15 0.82
C GLY A 346 -0.79 -11.40 0.19
N PHE A 347 0.40 -11.30 -0.41
CA PHE A 347 1.07 -12.41 -1.08
C PHE A 347 2.16 -13.07 -0.23
N SER A 348 2.68 -12.36 0.77
CA SER A 348 3.64 -12.88 1.73
C SER A 348 2.93 -13.23 3.05
N SER A 349 3.42 -14.23 3.79
CA SER A 349 2.85 -14.55 5.09
C SER A 349 3.85 -14.98 6.16
N SER A 350 3.39 -14.90 7.41
CA SER A 350 4.12 -15.29 8.62
C SER A 350 3.19 -15.92 9.65
N LYS A 351 3.78 -16.57 10.65
CA LYS A 351 3.08 -17.21 11.76
C LYS A 351 3.64 -16.74 13.09
N THR A 352 2.76 -16.47 14.03
CA THR A 352 3.10 -16.19 15.43
C THR A 352 3.28 -17.49 16.21
N ILE A 353 4.26 -17.56 17.11
CA ILE A 353 4.61 -18.73 17.92
C ILE A 353 4.37 -18.44 19.40
N GLY A 354 3.61 -19.31 20.07
CA GLY A 354 3.32 -19.23 21.50
C GLY A 354 2.45 -18.04 21.88
N ILE A 355 1.60 -17.57 20.97
CA ILE A 355 0.66 -16.47 21.22
C ILE A 355 -0.76 -17.03 21.36
N PRO A 356 -1.43 -16.77 22.50
CA PRO A 356 -2.77 -17.31 22.71
C PRO A 356 -3.79 -16.62 21.80
N LEU A 357 -4.85 -17.34 21.42
CA LEU A 357 -5.84 -16.89 20.44
C LEU A 357 -6.68 -15.70 20.90
N ASP A 358 -6.69 -15.41 22.20
CA ASP A 358 -7.36 -14.28 22.82
C ASP A 358 -6.46 -13.03 22.93
N TYR A 359 -5.20 -13.12 22.49
CA TYR A 359 -4.25 -12.00 22.54
C TYR A 359 -4.78 -10.74 21.84
N THR A 360 -5.53 -10.90 20.74
CA THR A 360 -6.17 -9.79 20.01
C THR A 360 -7.69 -9.77 20.18
N SER A 361 -8.22 -10.34 21.28
CA SER A 361 -9.67 -10.39 21.55
C SER A 361 -10.33 -9.02 21.70
N THR A 362 -9.55 -7.98 21.98
CA THR A 362 -10.04 -6.60 22.09
C THR A 362 -10.33 -5.96 20.73
N PHE A 363 -9.80 -6.51 19.63
CA PHE A 363 -9.96 -5.93 18.29
C PHE A 363 -11.34 -6.24 17.71
N VAL A 364 -11.89 -5.31 16.93
CA VAL A 364 -13.23 -5.42 16.34
C VAL A 364 -13.13 -5.43 14.83
N ASP A 365 -13.74 -6.41 14.16
CA ASP A 365 -13.73 -6.45 12.71
C ASP A 365 -14.49 -5.26 12.11
N THR A 366 -13.90 -4.62 11.10
CA THR A 366 -14.49 -3.48 10.40
C THR A 366 -15.82 -3.80 9.71
N THR A 367 -16.14 -5.08 9.48
CA THR A 367 -17.45 -5.52 8.97
C THR A 367 -18.58 -5.31 9.97
N SER A 368 -18.26 -5.19 11.26
CA SER A 368 -19.23 -4.92 12.33
C SER A 368 -19.41 -3.43 12.63
N SER A 369 -18.54 -2.57 12.10
CA SER A 369 -18.64 -1.12 12.20
C SER A 369 -19.27 -0.52 10.94
N SER A 370 -19.87 0.67 11.04
CA SER A 370 -20.64 1.33 9.98
C SER A 370 -19.82 1.81 8.76
N PHE A 371 -18.55 1.38 8.66
CA PHE A 371 -17.61 1.73 7.58
C PHE A 371 -17.85 0.92 6.30
N ASN A 372 -19.11 0.79 5.89
CA ASN A 372 -19.46 0.29 4.57
C ASN A 372 -19.24 1.37 3.51
N GLY A 373 -17.97 1.62 3.17
CA GLY A 373 -17.63 2.24 1.90
C GLY A 373 -18.26 1.44 0.77
N ARG A 374 -18.72 2.12 -0.30
CA ARG A 374 -19.42 1.55 -1.48
C ARG A 374 -18.63 0.46 -2.26
N GLY A 375 -17.49 -0.02 -1.74
CA GLY A 375 -16.56 -0.92 -2.41
C GLY A 375 -17.13 -2.29 -2.75
N ILE A 376 -17.93 -2.93 -1.87
CA ILE A 376 -18.24 -4.36 -2.06
C ILE A 376 -19.42 -4.61 -3.01
N SER A 377 -20.53 -3.88 -2.88
CA SER A 377 -21.70 -4.04 -3.76
C SER A 377 -21.45 -3.48 -5.17
N GLY A 378 -20.64 -2.42 -5.27
CA GLY A 378 -20.17 -1.88 -6.54
C GLY A 378 -19.22 -2.82 -7.28
N ARG A 379 -18.29 -3.50 -6.59
CA ARG A 379 -17.26 -4.33 -7.24
C ARG A 379 -17.81 -5.59 -7.90
N LYS A 380 -18.76 -6.31 -7.27
CA LYS A 380 -19.37 -7.51 -7.88
C LYS A 380 -20.10 -7.19 -9.18
N SER A 381 -20.87 -6.10 -9.20
CA SER A 381 -21.56 -5.66 -10.43
C SER A 381 -20.58 -5.16 -11.50
N ARG A 382 -19.52 -4.43 -11.11
CA ARG A 382 -18.48 -3.94 -12.03
C ARG A 382 -17.64 -5.07 -12.65
N VAL A 383 -17.23 -6.08 -11.89
CA VAL A 383 -16.46 -7.24 -12.40
C VAL A 383 -17.30 -8.06 -13.39
N LEU A 384 -18.54 -8.40 -13.02
CA LEU A 384 -19.47 -9.09 -13.93
C LEU A 384 -19.70 -8.30 -15.21
N PHE A 385 -19.79 -6.98 -15.11
CA PHE A 385 -19.96 -6.11 -16.26
C PHE A 385 -18.71 -6.03 -17.14
N TYR A 386 -17.51 -5.93 -16.56
CA TYR A 386 -16.25 -5.91 -17.28
C TYR A 386 -16.01 -7.24 -18.03
N VAL A 387 -16.30 -8.37 -17.38
CA VAL A 387 -16.26 -9.69 -18.02
C VAL A 387 -17.29 -9.75 -19.15
N ALA A 388 -18.54 -9.33 -18.93
CA ALA A 388 -19.56 -9.31 -19.96
C ALA A 388 -19.19 -8.42 -21.16
N TYR A 389 -18.60 -7.24 -20.91
CA TYR A 389 -18.20 -6.29 -21.95
C TYR A 389 -16.96 -6.76 -22.73
N SER A 390 -15.95 -7.32 -22.05
CA SER A 390 -14.75 -7.87 -22.71
C SER A 390 -15.11 -9.06 -23.61
N ILE A 391 -16.02 -9.93 -23.16
CA ILE A 391 -16.62 -10.98 -23.98
C ILE A 391 -17.38 -10.36 -25.16
N TRP A 392 -18.24 -9.37 -24.90
CA TRP A 392 -19.00 -8.67 -25.95
C TRP A 392 -18.10 -8.08 -27.02
N ARG A 393 -16.98 -7.45 -26.68
CA ARG A 393 -16.04 -6.84 -27.64
C ARG A 393 -15.47 -7.87 -28.62
N LYS A 394 -15.14 -9.06 -28.12
CA LYS A 394 -14.59 -10.18 -28.90
C LYS A 394 -15.61 -10.89 -29.79
N LEU A 395 -16.92 -10.61 -29.65
CA LEU A 395 -17.94 -11.23 -30.49
C LEU A 395 -17.93 -10.67 -31.94
N PRO A 396 -18.12 -11.52 -32.96
CA PRO A 396 -18.39 -11.10 -34.34
C PRO A 396 -19.62 -10.19 -34.47
N ASN A 397 -19.60 -9.26 -35.44
CA ASN A 397 -20.69 -8.30 -35.65
C ASN A 397 -22.05 -8.97 -35.88
N SER A 398 -22.08 -10.09 -36.60
CA SER A 398 -23.30 -10.88 -36.84
C SER A 398 -23.96 -11.40 -35.55
N ILE A 399 -23.16 -11.72 -34.53
CA ILE A 399 -23.64 -12.17 -33.21
C ILE A 399 -24.09 -10.97 -32.38
N LYS A 400 -23.31 -9.88 -32.40
CA LYS A 400 -23.69 -8.62 -31.73
C LYS A 400 -25.04 -8.10 -32.22
N ASP A 401 -25.29 -8.14 -33.53
CA ASP A 401 -26.54 -7.67 -34.12
C ASP A 401 -27.74 -8.58 -33.79
N LYS A 402 -27.54 -9.90 -33.70
CA LYS A 402 -28.56 -10.84 -33.22
C LYS A 402 -28.90 -10.62 -31.74
N LEU A 403 -27.88 -10.40 -30.90
CA LEU A 403 -28.07 -10.15 -29.47
C LEU A 403 -28.75 -8.81 -29.20
N LYS A 404 -28.37 -7.74 -29.93
CA LYS A 404 -29.02 -6.43 -29.87
C LYS A 404 -30.53 -6.50 -30.13
N ARG A 405 -30.97 -7.36 -31.05
CA ARG A 405 -32.39 -7.51 -31.41
C ARG A 405 -33.20 -8.35 -30.43
N ARG A 406 -32.57 -9.24 -29.65
CA ARG A 406 -33.28 -10.21 -28.78
C ARG A 406 -33.19 -9.90 -27.29
N ILE A 407 -32.12 -9.26 -26.85
CA ILE A 407 -31.83 -9.08 -25.44
C ILE A 407 -31.52 -7.61 -25.28
N GLY A 408 -32.38 -6.86 -24.58
CA GLY A 408 -32.15 -5.44 -24.23
C GLY A 408 -30.89 -5.20 -23.37
N LEU A 409 -29.99 -6.19 -23.29
CA LEU A 409 -28.65 -6.14 -22.72
C LEU A 409 -27.83 -5.00 -23.33
N TYR A 410 -27.94 -4.76 -24.65
CA TYR A 410 -27.22 -3.65 -25.28
C TYR A 410 -27.69 -2.29 -24.75
N GLU A 411 -29.00 -2.05 -24.66
CA GLU A 411 -29.54 -0.82 -24.07
C GLU A 411 -29.26 -0.74 -22.56
N LYS A 412 -29.23 -1.86 -21.84
CA LYS A 412 -28.79 -1.87 -20.42
C LYS A 412 -27.29 -1.54 -20.26
N ILE A 413 -26.43 -2.09 -21.11
CA ILE A 413 -24.99 -1.80 -21.14
C ILE A 413 -24.75 -0.33 -21.53
N LYS A 414 -25.46 0.16 -22.55
CA LYS A 414 -25.37 1.54 -23.07
C LYS A 414 -25.93 2.58 -22.09
N ASN A 415 -27.10 2.34 -21.49
CA ASN A 415 -27.70 3.25 -20.50
C ASN A 415 -26.86 3.32 -19.23
N PHE A 416 -26.19 2.23 -18.85
CA PHE A 416 -25.25 2.26 -17.72
C PHE A 416 -24.00 3.12 -18.02
N ILE A 417 -23.54 3.15 -19.27
CA ILE A 417 -22.43 4.02 -19.74
C ILE A 417 -22.86 5.50 -19.85
N HIS A 418 -24.15 5.77 -20.08
CA HIS A 418 -24.67 7.15 -20.24
C HIS A 418 -25.28 7.77 -18.97
N HIS A 419 -25.59 6.99 -17.94
CA HIS A 419 -26.15 7.48 -16.67
C HIS A 419 -25.10 7.62 -15.54
N ARG A 420 -23.82 7.72 -15.89
CA ARG A 420 -22.75 8.17 -14.97
C ARG A 420 -22.05 9.39 -15.52
#